data_AF-A0A7S0R7C1-F1
#
_entry.id   AF-A0A7S0R7C1-F1
#
_cell.length_a   1.000
_cell.length_b   1.000
_cell.length_c   1.000
_cell.angle_alpha   90.00
_cell.angle_beta   90.00
_cell.angle_gamma   90.00
#
_symmetry.space_group_name_H-M   'P 1'
#
loop_
_entity.id
_entity.type
_entity.pdbx_description
1 polymer ?
#
loop_
_entity_poly.entity_id
_entity_poly.type
_entity_poly.pdbx_seq_one_letter_code
_entity_poly.pdbx_strand_id
1 'polypeptide(L)'
;AVRTCMDCGVAFGLYACLDCNFFDDDISKQQFHCDKCGICRVGGRDKYFHCDTCNCCYATSLRNTHVCIENSMHHNCPVCFEYLFDSVKPINVMPCGHTIHQECLRSMIEHNNFVCPMCNKSYMAGQTMDRVWAEMDRAVAETPMPDEYKDLKVNILCNDCNGRSTVTFHAIGHKCGPCGGY
;
A
#
# COMPACT_ATOMS: atom_id res chain seq x y z
N ALA A 1 6.43 26.49 -17.14
CA ALA A 1 6.93 27.58 -18.01
C ALA A 1 8.26 27.12 -18.57
N VAL A 2 8.47 27.28 -19.88
CA VAL A 2 9.74 26.93 -20.55
C VAL A 2 10.86 27.75 -19.90
N ARG A 3 11.95 27.08 -19.50
CA ARG A 3 13.15 27.75 -18.98
C ARG A 3 14.20 27.77 -20.07
N THR A 4 14.82 28.91 -20.28
CA THR A 4 15.86 29.13 -21.30
C THR A 4 17.17 29.54 -20.65
N CYS A 5 18.28 29.25 -21.33
CA CYS A 5 19.59 29.77 -20.96
C CYS A 5 19.62 31.30 -21.09
N MET A 6 20.17 32.01 -20.09
CA MET A 6 20.25 33.47 -20.11
C MET A 6 21.28 34.01 -21.12
N ASP A 7 22.27 33.21 -21.49
CA ASP A 7 23.34 33.61 -22.42
C ASP A 7 22.97 33.30 -23.88
N CYS A 8 22.63 32.04 -24.19
CA CYS A 8 22.34 31.62 -25.56
C CYS A 8 20.85 31.54 -25.92
N GLY A 9 19.93 31.75 -24.97
CA GLY A 9 18.48 31.73 -25.21
C GLY A 9 17.87 30.35 -25.49
N VAL A 10 18.68 29.29 -25.56
CA VAL A 10 18.22 27.92 -25.84
C VAL A 10 17.33 27.42 -24.70
N ALA A 11 16.17 26.84 -25.04
CA ALA A 11 15.29 26.19 -24.07
C ALA A 11 15.91 24.88 -23.57
N PHE A 12 15.87 24.65 -22.26
CA PHE A 12 16.35 23.39 -21.68
C PHE A 12 15.38 22.21 -21.92
N GLY A 13 14.11 22.54 -22.17
CA GLY A 13 13.05 21.60 -22.53
C GLY A 13 11.68 22.28 -22.44
N LEU A 14 10.65 21.67 -23.04
CA LEU A 14 9.27 22.18 -22.94
C LEU A 14 8.76 22.21 -21.49
N TYR A 15 9.18 21.24 -20.67
CA TYR A 15 9.14 21.30 -19.21
C TYR A 15 10.57 21.34 -18.65
N ALA A 16 10.82 22.28 -17.74
CA ALA A 16 12.09 22.41 -17.06
C ALA A 16 11.88 22.80 -15.59
N CYS A 17 12.40 21.97 -14.68
CA CYS A 17 12.44 22.22 -13.25
C CYS A 17 13.91 22.28 -12.82
N LEU A 18 14.36 23.48 -12.44
CA LEU A 18 15.73 23.72 -12.02
C LEU A 18 15.99 23.19 -10.60
N ASP A 19 14.96 23.18 -9.73
CA ASP A 19 15.08 22.64 -8.37
C ASP A 19 15.45 21.15 -8.37
N CYS A 20 14.93 20.39 -9.34
CA CYS A 20 15.21 18.97 -9.51
C CYS A 20 16.26 18.68 -10.61
N ASN A 21 16.76 19.70 -11.32
CA ASN A 21 17.54 19.53 -12.56
C ASN A 21 16.88 18.57 -13.57
N PHE A 22 15.57 18.69 -13.74
CA PHE A 22 14.76 17.80 -14.57
C PHE A 22 14.24 18.55 -15.81
N PHE A 23 14.51 17.99 -16.98
CA PHE A 23 14.19 18.56 -18.28
C PHE A 23 13.50 17.50 -19.15
N ASP A 24 12.37 17.84 -19.73
CA ASP A 24 11.57 16.90 -20.53
C ASP A 24 10.80 17.66 -21.61
N ASP A 25 10.84 17.18 -22.85
CA ASP A 25 10.10 17.75 -23.96
C ASP A 25 8.69 17.15 -24.11
N ASP A 26 8.41 16.02 -23.45
CA ASP A 26 7.10 15.40 -23.53
C ASP A 26 6.12 15.99 -22.52
N ILE A 27 5.47 17.10 -22.90
CA ILE A 27 4.45 17.77 -22.06
C ILE A 27 3.17 16.94 -21.86
N SER A 28 2.97 15.86 -22.62
CA SER A 28 1.78 15.01 -22.48
C SER A 28 1.72 14.30 -21.12
N LYS A 29 2.88 14.11 -20.47
CA LYS A 29 2.99 13.56 -19.12
C LYS A 29 2.49 14.51 -18.04
N GLN A 30 2.25 15.79 -18.35
CA GLN A 30 1.73 16.81 -17.43
C GLN A 30 2.55 16.88 -16.13
N GLN A 31 3.85 17.08 -16.27
CA GLN A 31 4.80 17.16 -15.16
C GLN A 31 4.52 18.38 -14.28
N PHE A 32 4.76 18.25 -12.98
CA PHE A 32 4.70 19.36 -12.04
C PHE A 32 5.64 19.13 -10.86
N HIS A 33 6.25 20.20 -10.35
CA HIS A 33 7.07 20.16 -9.13
C HIS A 33 6.18 20.29 -7.89
N CYS A 34 6.38 19.48 -6.85
CA CYS A 34 5.74 19.70 -5.56
C CYS A 34 6.75 20.29 -4.57
N ASP A 35 6.60 21.58 -4.25
CA ASP A 35 7.56 22.31 -3.40
C ASP A 35 7.72 21.65 -2.01
N LYS A 36 6.63 21.12 -1.46
CA LYS A 36 6.64 20.44 -0.16
C LYS A 36 7.37 19.09 -0.19
N CYS A 37 7.32 18.38 -1.32
CA CYS A 37 8.05 17.11 -1.48
C CYS A 37 9.48 17.32 -2.00
N GLY A 38 9.77 18.46 -2.63
CA GLY A 38 11.05 18.74 -3.28
C GLY A 38 11.31 17.94 -4.56
N ILE A 39 10.29 17.31 -5.14
CA ILE A 39 10.43 16.44 -6.33
C ILE A 39 9.37 16.70 -7.40
N CYS A 40 9.75 16.44 -8.65
CA CYS A 40 8.84 16.46 -9.79
C CYS A 40 7.97 15.18 -9.82
N ARG A 41 6.68 15.36 -10.16
CA ARG A 41 5.71 14.29 -10.37
C ARG A 41 5.09 14.43 -11.77
N VAL A 42 4.37 13.41 -12.21
CA VAL A 42 3.70 13.36 -13.52
C VAL A 42 2.20 13.05 -13.35
N GLY A 43 1.39 13.42 -14.34
CA GLY A 43 -0.05 13.12 -14.40
C GLY A 43 -0.98 14.32 -14.20
N GLY A 44 -0.44 15.53 -14.02
CA GLY A 44 -1.18 16.79 -13.89
C GLY A 44 -1.41 17.20 -12.44
N ARG A 45 -1.04 18.45 -12.09
CA ARG A 45 -1.14 18.98 -10.72
C ARG A 45 -2.56 18.88 -10.14
N ASP A 46 -3.57 19.06 -10.97
CA ASP A 46 -5.00 19.01 -10.63
C ASP A 46 -5.46 17.63 -10.15
N LYS A 47 -4.75 16.56 -10.53
CA LYS A 47 -5.07 15.18 -10.13
C LYS A 47 -4.37 14.73 -8.86
N TYR A 48 -3.54 15.58 -8.26
CA TYR A 48 -2.81 15.25 -7.04
C TYR A 48 -3.03 16.30 -5.95
N PHE A 49 -2.85 15.87 -4.71
CA PHE A 49 -2.75 16.76 -3.58
C PHE A 49 -1.62 16.31 -2.67
N HIS A 50 -0.98 17.26 -2.00
CA HIS A 50 -0.01 16.98 -0.97
C HIS A 50 -0.74 16.83 0.37
N CYS A 51 -0.45 15.75 1.10
CA CYS A 51 -0.87 15.58 2.48
C CYS A 51 0.31 15.90 3.40
N ASP A 52 0.18 16.94 4.22
CA ASP A 52 1.26 17.44 5.08
C ASP A 52 1.67 16.40 6.14
N THR A 53 0.70 15.71 6.74
CA THR A 53 0.97 14.67 7.74
C THR A 53 1.65 13.44 7.12
N CYS A 54 1.15 12.95 5.99
CA CYS A 54 1.78 11.82 5.30
C CYS A 54 3.11 12.19 4.63
N ASN A 55 3.37 13.49 4.49
CA ASN A 55 4.54 14.05 3.84
C ASN A 55 4.75 13.49 2.42
N CYS A 56 3.66 13.43 1.64
CA CYS A 56 3.68 12.90 0.27
C CYS A 56 2.50 13.39 -0.59
N CYS A 57 2.60 13.18 -1.90
CA CYS A 57 1.54 13.49 -2.85
C CYS A 57 0.70 12.24 -3.17
N TYR A 58 -0.62 12.35 -3.04
CA TYR A 58 -1.57 11.32 -3.45
C TYR A 58 -2.46 11.80 -4.58
N ALA A 59 -3.07 10.85 -5.30
CA ALA A 59 -4.15 11.15 -6.23
C ALA A 59 -5.33 11.80 -5.48
N THR A 60 -6.03 12.74 -6.11
CA THR A 60 -7.17 13.45 -5.51
C THR A 60 -8.31 12.53 -5.09
N SER A 61 -8.41 11.33 -5.66
CA SER A 61 -9.35 10.28 -5.23
C SER A 61 -9.11 9.80 -3.79
N LEU A 62 -7.89 9.94 -3.27
CA LEU A 62 -7.51 9.58 -1.89
C LEU A 62 -7.72 10.73 -0.89
N ARG A 63 -8.21 11.88 -1.36
CA ARG A 63 -8.47 13.03 -0.50
C ARG A 63 -9.55 12.67 0.52
N ASN A 64 -9.21 12.80 1.80
CA ASN A 64 -10.08 12.51 2.95
C ASN A 64 -10.50 11.03 3.11
N THR A 65 -9.98 10.11 2.30
CA THR A 65 -10.33 8.68 2.36
C THR A 65 -9.15 7.78 2.73
N HIS A 66 -7.91 8.25 2.55
CA HIS A 66 -6.73 7.52 2.98
C HIS A 66 -6.60 7.49 4.51
N VAL A 67 -6.03 6.40 5.03
CA VAL A 67 -5.56 6.34 6.41
C VAL A 67 -4.31 7.22 6.51
N CYS A 68 -4.43 8.34 7.20
CA CYS A 68 -3.38 9.34 7.31
C CYS A 68 -2.34 8.88 8.36
N ILE A 69 -1.18 8.44 7.88
CA ILE A 69 -0.06 7.96 8.70
C ILE A 69 1.12 8.88 8.46
N GLU A 70 1.76 9.34 9.54
CA GLU A 70 2.94 10.20 9.46
C GLU A 70 4.02 9.56 8.57
N ASN A 71 4.54 10.32 7.62
CA ASN A 71 5.63 9.87 6.74
C ASN A 71 5.34 8.53 6.03
N SER A 72 4.08 8.31 5.61
CA SER A 72 3.55 7.04 5.06
C SER A 72 4.36 6.41 3.91
N MET A 73 5.14 7.18 3.16
CA MET A 73 5.99 6.70 2.05
C MET A 73 7.51 6.79 2.34
N HIS A 74 7.92 7.29 3.52
CA HIS A 74 9.34 7.44 3.87
C HIS A 74 9.89 6.17 4.53
N HIS A 75 9.72 5.05 3.83
CA HIS A 75 10.29 3.77 4.19
C HIS A 75 10.55 2.94 2.92
N ASN A 76 11.23 1.81 3.09
CA ASN A 76 11.45 0.88 1.99
C ASN A 76 10.22 0.01 1.76
N CYS A 77 9.97 -0.34 0.50
CA CYS A 77 9.01 -1.36 0.14
C CYS A 77 9.36 -2.68 0.87
N PRO A 78 8.45 -3.30 1.62
CA PRO A 78 8.73 -4.52 2.39
C PRO A 78 8.97 -5.76 1.52
N VAL A 79 8.74 -5.66 0.20
CA VAL A 79 8.91 -6.77 -0.75
C VAL A 79 10.24 -6.66 -1.49
N CYS A 80 10.51 -5.53 -2.15
CA CYS A 80 11.73 -5.35 -2.95
C CYS A 80 12.84 -4.55 -2.23
N PHE A 81 12.57 -4.00 -1.05
CA PHE A 81 13.49 -3.19 -0.26
C PHE A 81 13.98 -1.88 -0.89
N GLU A 82 13.38 -1.46 -2.01
CA GLU A 82 13.62 -0.14 -2.59
C GLU A 82 12.88 0.95 -1.83
N TYR A 83 13.49 2.13 -1.72
CA TYR A 83 12.88 3.29 -1.08
C TYR A 83 11.65 3.77 -1.87
N LEU A 84 10.56 4.10 -1.17
CA LEU A 84 9.27 4.40 -1.81
C LEU A 84 9.13 5.86 -2.23
N PHE A 85 9.56 6.81 -1.40
CA PHE A 85 9.19 8.22 -1.56
C PHE A 85 9.60 8.84 -2.91
N ASP A 86 10.84 8.61 -3.34
CA ASP A 86 11.43 9.12 -4.59
C ASP A 86 11.44 8.08 -5.72
N SER A 87 10.81 6.92 -5.51
CA SER A 87 10.68 5.90 -6.53
C SER A 87 9.87 6.39 -7.72
N VAL A 88 10.33 6.05 -8.93
CA VAL A 88 9.59 6.24 -10.18
C VAL A 88 8.52 5.18 -10.41
N LYS A 89 8.54 4.10 -9.61
CA LYS A 89 7.57 3.01 -9.70
C LYS A 89 6.24 3.43 -9.07
N PRO A 90 5.08 3.09 -9.67
CA PRO A 90 3.78 3.35 -9.05
C PRO A 90 3.65 2.65 -7.70
N ILE A 91 2.98 3.33 -6.76
CA ILE A 91 2.80 2.86 -5.38
C ILE A 91 1.30 2.72 -5.10
N ASN A 92 0.95 1.67 -4.37
CA ASN A 92 -0.38 1.48 -3.80
C ASN A 92 -0.38 1.82 -2.30
N VAL A 93 -1.43 2.52 -1.88
CA VAL A 93 -1.77 2.71 -0.47
C VAL A 93 -2.76 1.63 -0.08
N MET A 94 -2.38 0.72 0.80
CA MET A 94 -3.27 -0.35 1.26
C MET A 94 -4.37 0.22 2.17
N PRO A 95 -5.49 -0.50 2.38
CA PRO A 95 -6.57 -0.06 3.27
C PRO A 95 -6.11 0.19 4.72
N CYS A 96 -5.04 -0.47 5.16
CA CYS A 96 -4.43 -0.23 6.47
C CYS A 96 -3.53 1.03 6.53
N GLY A 97 -3.36 1.77 5.42
CA GLY A 97 -2.55 2.98 5.30
C GLY A 97 -1.08 2.75 4.92
N HIS A 98 -0.60 1.52 5.03
CA HIS A 98 0.75 1.13 4.64
C HIS A 98 0.93 1.17 3.12
N THR A 99 2.14 1.54 2.65
CA THR A 99 2.41 1.73 1.21
C THR A 99 3.42 0.72 0.66
N ILE A 100 3.19 0.27 -0.58
CA ILE A 100 4.04 -0.71 -1.29
C ILE A 100 4.00 -0.43 -2.79
N HIS A 101 5.03 -0.85 -3.54
CA HIS A 101 4.98 -0.74 -5.00
C HIS A 101 3.82 -1.56 -5.59
N GLN A 102 3.19 -1.04 -6.64
CA GLN A 102 2.07 -1.69 -7.30
C GLN A 102 2.45 -3.06 -7.88
N GLU A 103 3.65 -3.18 -8.43
CA GLU A 103 4.18 -4.46 -8.93
C GLU A 103 4.37 -5.48 -7.81
N CYS A 104 4.86 -5.04 -6.64
CA CYS A 104 5.03 -5.89 -5.47
C CYS A 104 3.70 -6.38 -4.91
N LEU A 105 2.69 -5.49 -4.82
CA LEU A 105 1.33 -5.87 -4.46
C LEU A 105 0.76 -6.91 -5.42
N ARG A 106 0.91 -6.69 -6.74
CA ARG A 106 0.44 -7.67 -7.74
C ARG A 106 1.14 -9.02 -7.57
N SER A 107 2.45 -9.04 -7.37
CA SER A 107 3.21 -10.26 -7.12
C SER A 107 2.69 -11.00 -5.88
N MET A 108 2.40 -10.29 -4.79
CA MET A 108 1.79 -10.91 -3.60
C MET A 108 0.45 -11.57 -3.91
N ILE A 109 -0.43 -10.89 -4.65
CA ILE A 109 -1.74 -11.40 -5.07
C ILE A 109 -1.59 -12.66 -5.93
N GLU A 110 -0.66 -12.65 -6.90
CA GLU A 110 -0.37 -13.81 -7.75
C GLU A 110 0.11 -15.03 -6.96
N HIS A 111 0.68 -14.82 -5.78
CA HIS A 111 1.19 -15.87 -4.88
C HIS A 111 0.22 -16.17 -3.72
N ASN A 112 -1.06 -15.78 -3.85
CA ASN A 112 -2.10 -15.96 -2.83
C ASN A 112 -1.76 -15.37 -1.45
N ASN A 113 -0.94 -14.33 -1.41
CA ASN A 113 -0.72 -13.54 -0.21
C ASN A 113 -1.67 -12.35 -0.26
N PHE A 114 -2.55 -12.22 0.74
CA PHE A 114 -3.59 -11.20 0.81
C PHE A 114 -3.51 -10.33 2.07
N VAL A 115 -2.41 -10.44 2.83
CA VAL A 115 -2.17 -9.70 4.07
C VAL A 115 -1.04 -8.71 3.92
N CYS A 116 -1.19 -7.54 4.54
CA CYS A 116 -0.15 -6.52 4.56
C CYS A 116 1.09 -7.08 5.28
N PRO A 117 2.30 -7.05 4.68
CA PRO A 117 3.50 -7.60 5.29
C PRO A 117 3.99 -6.77 6.49
N MET A 118 3.45 -5.56 6.69
CA MET A 118 3.82 -4.68 7.81
C MET A 118 2.93 -4.88 9.04
N CYS A 119 1.67 -5.27 8.87
CA CYS A 119 0.71 -5.35 9.99
C CYS A 119 -0.23 -6.56 9.97
N ASN A 120 -0.11 -7.45 9.00
CA ASN A 120 -0.91 -8.66 8.83
C ASN A 120 -2.43 -8.43 8.70
N LYS A 121 -2.88 -7.20 8.47
CA LYS A 121 -4.27 -6.90 8.06
C LYS A 121 -4.49 -7.35 6.62
N SER A 122 -5.62 -8.00 6.35
CA SER A 122 -6.08 -8.26 5.00
C SER A 122 -6.31 -6.95 4.24
N TYR A 123 -5.81 -6.86 3.01
CA TYR A 123 -6.01 -5.69 2.14
C TYR A 123 -7.06 -5.92 1.05
N MET A 124 -7.60 -7.13 0.94
CA MET A 124 -8.77 -7.45 0.12
C MET A 124 -10.01 -7.60 1.00
N ALA A 125 -11.19 -7.55 0.40
CA ALA A 125 -12.47 -7.69 1.10
C ALA A 125 -13.53 -8.34 0.20
N GLY A 126 -14.68 -8.70 0.79
CA GLY A 126 -15.81 -9.30 0.09
C GLY A 126 -15.51 -10.69 -0.45
N GLN A 127 -16.10 -11.02 -1.60
CA GLN A 127 -16.10 -12.37 -2.17
C GLN A 127 -14.71 -13.01 -2.30
N THR A 128 -13.65 -12.22 -2.49
CA THR A 128 -12.28 -12.74 -2.55
C THR A 128 -11.86 -13.34 -1.21
N MET A 129 -12.01 -12.58 -0.12
CA MET A 129 -11.65 -13.07 1.21
C MET A 129 -12.62 -14.14 1.71
N ASP A 130 -13.91 -14.06 1.35
CA ASP A 130 -14.90 -15.09 1.70
C ASP A 130 -14.48 -16.47 1.16
N ARG A 131 -13.90 -16.53 -0.05
CA ARG A 131 -13.36 -17.78 -0.62
C ARG A 131 -12.13 -18.28 0.13
N VAL A 132 -11.20 -17.39 0.46
CA VAL A 132 -9.99 -17.73 1.23
C VAL A 132 -10.38 -18.31 2.60
N TRP A 133 -11.30 -17.66 3.31
CA TRP A 133 -11.78 -18.12 4.61
C TRP A 133 -12.55 -19.44 4.52
N ALA A 134 -13.34 -19.65 3.47
CA ALA A 134 -14.03 -20.92 3.24
C ALA A 134 -13.04 -22.08 2.94
N GLU A 135 -11.92 -21.80 2.27
CA GLU A 135 -10.84 -22.78 2.08
C GLU A 135 -10.14 -23.11 3.40
N MET A 136 -9.89 -22.11 4.25
CA MET A 136 -9.34 -22.33 5.60
C MET A 136 -10.28 -23.12 6.50
N ASP A 137 -11.59 -22.82 6.46
CA ASP A 137 -12.62 -23.60 7.15
C ASP A 137 -12.58 -25.07 6.75
N ARG A 138 -12.47 -25.35 5.44
CA ARG A 138 -12.37 -26.71 4.92
C ARG A 138 -11.08 -27.39 5.39
N ALA A 139 -9.95 -26.72 5.28
CA ALA A 139 -8.66 -27.28 5.68
C ALA A 139 -8.65 -27.64 7.18
N VAL A 140 -9.22 -26.79 8.04
CA VAL A 140 -9.41 -27.06 9.47
C VAL A 140 -10.31 -28.29 9.69
N ALA A 141 -11.41 -28.41 8.96
CA ALA A 141 -12.31 -29.56 9.09
C ALA A 141 -11.67 -30.88 8.61
N GLU A 142 -10.84 -30.83 7.58
CA GLU A 142 -10.17 -32.00 6.99
C GLU A 142 -8.93 -32.46 7.78
N THR A 143 -8.41 -31.63 8.68
CA THR A 143 -7.18 -31.92 9.45
C THR A 143 -7.39 -31.80 10.96
N PRO A 144 -8.25 -32.65 11.56
CA PRO A 144 -8.56 -32.56 12.99
C PRO A 144 -7.30 -32.63 13.86
N MET A 145 -7.24 -31.76 14.87
CA MET A 145 -6.13 -31.72 15.82
C MET A 145 -6.04 -33.03 16.64
N PRO A 146 -4.84 -33.47 17.04
CA PRO A 146 -4.68 -34.62 17.93
C PRO A 146 -5.46 -34.45 19.24
N ASP A 147 -5.82 -35.56 19.88
CA ASP A 147 -6.65 -35.57 21.10
C ASP A 147 -6.10 -34.68 22.23
N GLU A 148 -4.78 -34.54 22.32
CA GLU A 148 -4.11 -33.69 23.31
C GLU A 148 -4.39 -32.19 23.12
N TYR A 149 -4.75 -31.77 21.89
CA TYR A 149 -4.94 -30.37 21.51
C TYR A 149 -6.36 -30.04 21.06
N LYS A 150 -7.23 -31.03 20.82
CA LYS A 150 -8.57 -30.81 20.23
C LYS A 150 -9.46 -29.85 21.03
N ASP A 151 -9.32 -29.85 22.36
CA ASP A 151 -10.11 -29.02 23.27
C ASP A 151 -9.32 -27.80 23.78
N LEU A 152 -8.07 -27.62 23.34
CA LEU A 152 -7.23 -26.50 23.74
C LEU A 152 -7.85 -25.20 23.23
N LYS A 153 -8.07 -24.25 24.15
CA LYS A 153 -8.59 -22.92 23.84
C LYS A 153 -7.47 -21.89 23.94
N VAL A 154 -7.45 -20.94 22.99
CA VAL A 154 -6.49 -19.84 22.95
C VAL A 154 -7.21 -18.51 22.79
N ASN A 155 -6.63 -17.47 23.38
CA ASN A 155 -7.10 -16.10 23.23
C ASN A 155 -6.38 -15.44 22.05
N ILE A 156 -7.14 -14.89 21.11
CA ILE A 156 -6.60 -14.21 19.93
C ILE A 156 -7.02 -12.74 19.90
N LEU A 157 -6.21 -11.93 19.22
CA LEU A 157 -6.53 -10.57 18.79
C LEU A 157 -6.50 -10.57 17.26
N CYS A 158 -7.65 -10.31 16.63
CA CYS A 158 -7.75 -10.32 15.18
C CYS A 158 -7.10 -9.07 14.57
N ASN A 159 -6.24 -9.26 13.56
CA ASN A 159 -5.60 -8.14 12.88
C ASN A 159 -6.61 -7.28 12.11
N ASP A 160 -7.66 -7.85 11.54
CA ASP A 160 -8.62 -7.10 10.71
C ASP A 160 -9.57 -6.24 11.54
N CYS A 161 -10.32 -6.87 12.45
CA CYS A 161 -11.36 -6.19 13.22
C CYS A 161 -10.89 -5.68 14.59
N ASN A 162 -9.66 -5.99 15.01
CA ASN A 162 -9.13 -5.72 16.36
C ASN A 162 -9.96 -6.35 17.50
N GLY A 163 -10.86 -7.28 17.17
CA GLY A 163 -11.69 -8.01 18.14
C GLY A 163 -10.87 -9.06 18.88
N ARG A 164 -11.18 -9.23 20.17
CA ARG A 164 -10.66 -10.32 21.00
C ARG A 164 -11.67 -11.47 21.03
N SER A 165 -11.19 -12.70 20.92
CA SER A 165 -12.03 -13.89 21.07
C SER A 165 -11.23 -15.07 21.63
N THR A 166 -11.91 -15.96 22.34
CA THR A 166 -11.37 -17.26 22.75
C THR A 166 -11.84 -18.32 21.75
N VAL A 167 -10.92 -19.03 21.13
CA VAL A 167 -11.20 -19.95 20.01
C VAL A 167 -10.53 -21.30 20.25
N THR A 168 -10.96 -22.35 19.55
CA THR A 168 -10.25 -23.64 19.55
C THR A 168 -8.93 -23.48 18.81
N PHE A 169 -7.85 -24.00 19.41
CA PHE A 169 -6.54 -24.03 18.78
C PHE A 169 -6.55 -24.93 17.54
N HIS A 170 -5.93 -24.46 16.46
CA HIS A 170 -5.69 -25.28 15.27
C HIS A 170 -4.36 -24.86 14.62
N ALA A 171 -3.57 -25.81 14.16
CA ALA A 171 -2.28 -25.53 13.54
C ALA A 171 -2.35 -24.77 12.20
N ILE A 172 -3.54 -24.68 11.60
CA ILE A 172 -3.77 -24.03 10.29
C ILE A 172 -4.10 -22.55 10.48
N GLY A 173 -4.89 -22.22 11.49
CA GLY A 173 -5.32 -20.85 11.73
C GLY A 173 -6.42 -20.75 12.78
N HIS A 174 -6.62 -19.54 13.27
CA HIS A 174 -7.55 -19.25 14.36
C HIS A 174 -8.69 -18.37 13.87
N LYS A 175 -9.88 -18.96 13.68
CA LYS A 175 -11.04 -18.21 13.19
C LYS A 175 -11.53 -17.18 14.20
N CYS A 176 -11.48 -15.91 13.84
CA CYS A 176 -12.01 -14.81 14.63
C CYS A 176 -13.52 -14.94 14.82
N GLY A 177 -13.99 -14.96 16.06
CA GLY A 177 -15.42 -15.02 16.37
C GLY A 177 -16.21 -13.79 15.83
N PRO A 178 -15.74 -12.55 16.07
CA PRO A 178 -16.43 -11.35 15.59
C PRO A 178 -16.57 -11.17 14.08
N CYS A 179 -15.51 -11.38 13.29
CA CYS A 179 -15.52 -11.11 11.84
C CYS A 179 -15.48 -12.36 10.96
N GLY A 180 -15.23 -13.54 11.52
CA GLY A 180 -15.14 -14.79 10.76
C GLY A 180 -13.86 -14.97 9.92
N GLY A 181 -12.96 -13.98 9.89
CA GLY A 181 -11.65 -14.10 9.26
C GLY A 181 -10.66 -14.93 10.09
N TYR A 182 -9.50 -15.24 9.53
CA TYR A 182 -8.44 -16.04 10.17
C TYR A 182 -7.17 -15.24 10.46
#